data_AF-A0A5Q2RN63-F1
#
_entry.id   AF-A0A5Q2RN63-F1
#
_cell.length_a   1.000
_cell.length_b   1.000
_cell.length_c   1.000
_cell.angle_alpha   90.00
_cell.angle_beta   90.00
_cell.angle_gamma   90.00
#
_symmetry.space_group_name_H-M   'P 1'
#
loop_
_entity.id
_entity.type
_entity.pdbx_description
1 polymer ?
#
loop_
_entity_poly.entity_id
_entity_poly.type
_entity_poly.pdbx_seq_one_letter_code
_entity_poly.pdbx_strand_id
1 'polypeptide(L)'
;MTPASTHDLITACLPTDGRTLVLGGPPALLDAVRARSATAELWEGGPAEGSFDAVIVAQPLVEITDPAARVQELAGALGPEGRLVLVAPTTSHAAARLGLALDPPSPEELSRAAAVAWPATRDLLGCAGLHVWWDLPVTAPLLRGSGVDDADVSADVLAAIGSEPDARIDAVVVVAGVRPAPPEDRALLTALVGELAELRASAAEDHRRLTELSRGAEHASRAIDEAAQLRAEVAKLRLELDAATADATVRADYVAELEDQLSRLEDRLARGFVRLGARADAAMLRHERLGRVHALGGRLLRMIRGR
;
A
#
# COMPACT_ATOMS: atom_id res chain seq x y z
N MET A 1 14.77 7.88 22.31
CA MET A 1 14.16 7.62 23.63
C MET A 1 13.46 6.29 23.57
N THR A 2 13.62 5.44 24.58
CA THR A 2 12.87 4.18 24.71
C THR A 2 11.45 4.53 25.15
N PRO A 3 10.39 4.01 24.52
CA PRO A 3 9.02 4.23 25.00
C PRO A 3 8.90 3.73 26.45
N ALA A 4 8.24 4.52 27.31
CA ALA A 4 7.98 4.13 28.68
C ALA A 4 7.22 2.79 28.69
N SER A 5 7.75 1.80 29.41
CA SER A 5 7.10 0.50 29.50
C SER A 5 5.85 0.59 30.40
N THR A 6 4.90 -0.33 30.23
CA THR A 6 3.74 -0.47 31.13
C THR A 6 4.19 -0.54 32.61
N HIS A 7 5.32 -1.19 32.86
CA HIS A 7 5.91 -1.30 34.19
C HIS A 7 6.33 0.07 34.74
N ASP A 8 7.03 0.88 33.94
CA ASP A 8 7.50 2.20 34.36
C ASP A 8 6.33 3.12 34.71
N LEU A 9 5.28 3.09 33.90
CA LEU A 9 4.08 3.90 34.10
C LEU A 9 3.30 3.48 35.36
N ILE A 10 3.07 2.18 35.55
CA ILE A 10 2.40 1.68 36.76
C ILE A 10 3.21 2.07 38.00
N THR A 11 4.52 1.84 37.96
CA THR A 11 5.42 2.08 39.10
C THR A 11 5.55 3.57 39.43
N ALA A 12 5.47 4.44 38.43
CA ALA A 12 5.47 5.89 38.62
C ALA A 12 4.20 6.41 39.31
N CYS A 13 3.09 5.68 39.20
CA CYS A 13 1.81 6.06 39.80
C CYS A 13 1.66 5.62 41.27
N LEU A 14 2.67 4.97 41.86
CA LEU A 14 2.57 4.39 43.21
C LEU A 14 2.92 5.38 44.31
N PRO A 15 2.22 5.32 45.46
CA PRO A 15 2.64 6.03 46.66
C PRO A 15 3.97 5.48 47.15
N THR A 16 4.82 6.36 47.67
CA THR A 16 6.17 5.99 48.14
C THR A 16 6.15 5.34 49.53
N ASP A 17 5.13 5.62 50.34
CA ASP A 17 5.02 5.12 51.73
C ASP A 17 3.63 4.53 52.04
N GLY A 18 2.85 4.19 51.01
CA GLY A 18 1.47 3.72 51.15
C GLY A 18 1.33 2.19 51.22
N ARG A 19 0.14 1.72 51.58
CA ARG A 19 -0.29 0.32 51.43
C ARG A 19 -0.76 0.11 50.01
N THR A 20 -0.11 -0.81 49.31
CA THR A 20 -0.45 -1.15 47.93
C THR A 20 -0.95 -2.58 47.83
N LEU A 21 -2.12 -2.73 47.23
CA LEU A 21 -2.66 -4.03 46.85
C LEU A 21 -2.33 -4.33 45.39
N VAL A 22 -1.88 -5.54 45.08
CA VAL A 22 -1.61 -5.95 43.69
C VAL A 22 -2.42 -7.19 43.30
N LEU A 23 -3.13 -7.09 42.19
CA LEU A 23 -3.91 -8.17 41.58
C LEU A 23 -3.19 -8.65 40.32
N GLY A 24 -2.45 -9.75 40.49
CA GLY A 24 -1.73 -10.43 39.42
C GLY A 24 -0.53 -9.66 38.89
N GLY A 25 -0.12 -10.01 37.67
CA GLY A 25 1.01 -9.39 36.97
C GLY A 25 2.29 -10.23 36.95
N PRO A 26 3.27 -9.86 36.11
CA PRO A 26 4.52 -10.58 35.99
C PRO A 26 5.39 -10.39 37.25
N PRO A 27 6.28 -11.35 37.57
CA PRO A 27 7.16 -11.25 38.75
C PRO A 27 7.94 -9.94 38.85
N ALA A 28 8.43 -9.43 37.70
CA ALA A 28 9.16 -8.17 37.64
C ALA A 28 8.34 -6.95 38.11
N LEU A 29 7.03 -6.92 37.83
CA LEU A 29 6.15 -5.87 38.32
C LEU A 29 5.97 -5.98 39.84
N LEU A 30 5.76 -7.20 40.35
CA LEU A 30 5.60 -7.45 41.79
C LEU A 30 6.85 -7.02 42.57
N ASP A 31 8.04 -7.33 42.04
CA ASP A 31 9.31 -6.93 42.64
C ASP A 31 9.48 -5.40 42.65
N ALA A 32 9.09 -4.72 41.55
CA ALA A 32 9.12 -3.27 41.46
C ALA A 32 8.16 -2.58 42.44
N VAL A 33 6.94 -3.12 42.59
CA VAL A 33 5.95 -2.62 43.56
C VAL A 33 6.45 -2.82 44.99
N ARG A 34 6.99 -4.00 45.30
CA ARG A 34 7.58 -4.31 46.62
C ARG A 34 8.76 -3.40 46.97
N ALA A 35 9.54 -3.00 45.97
CA ALA A 35 10.67 -2.09 46.18
C ALA A 35 10.24 -0.63 46.50
N ARG A 36 9.01 -0.23 46.13
CA ARG A 36 8.51 1.14 46.33
C ARG A 36 7.41 1.28 47.39
N SER A 37 6.70 0.21 47.72
CA SER A 37 5.59 0.23 48.67
C SER A 37 6.04 -0.29 50.03
N ALA A 38 5.74 0.43 51.11
CA ALA A 38 6.09 0.02 52.48
C ALA A 38 5.46 -1.33 52.87
N THR A 39 4.27 -1.62 52.32
CA THR A 39 3.57 -2.91 52.44
C THR A 39 2.88 -3.22 51.12
N ALA A 40 3.39 -4.22 50.39
CA ALA A 40 2.75 -4.73 49.18
C ALA A 40 2.09 -6.07 49.51
N GLU A 41 0.76 -6.10 49.49
CA GLU A 41 -0.02 -7.30 49.76
C GLU A 41 -0.51 -7.91 48.43
N LEU A 42 -0.32 -9.22 48.29
CA LEU A 42 -0.97 -10.01 47.25
C LEU A 42 -2.37 -10.36 47.74
N TRP A 43 -3.36 -10.25 46.86
CA TRP A 43 -4.74 -10.58 47.21
C TRP A 43 -4.90 -12.10 47.45
N GLU A 44 -4.85 -12.52 48.71
CA GLU A 44 -5.08 -13.93 49.12
C GLU A 44 -6.37 -14.12 49.95
N GLY A 45 -7.06 -13.04 50.28
CA GLY A 45 -8.35 -13.02 50.97
C GLY A 45 -8.90 -11.59 50.94
N GLY A 46 -10.22 -11.44 50.77
CA GLY A 46 -10.85 -10.15 50.47
C GLY A 46 -10.39 -8.99 51.36
N PRO A 47 -10.23 -7.78 50.79
CA PRO A 47 -9.61 -6.64 51.43
C PRO A 47 -10.52 -6.09 52.52
N ALA A 48 -9.92 -5.60 53.59
CA ALA A 48 -10.65 -4.71 54.48
C ALA A 48 -10.99 -3.42 53.72
N GLU A 49 -12.23 -2.96 53.82
CA GLU A 49 -12.69 -1.71 53.20
C GLU A 49 -11.79 -0.53 53.60
N GLY A 50 -11.52 0.38 52.66
CA GLY A 50 -10.79 1.62 52.91
C GLY A 50 -9.33 1.48 53.35
N SER A 51 -8.71 0.31 53.14
CA SER A 51 -7.42 -0.03 53.75
C SER A 51 -6.18 0.25 52.88
N PHE A 52 -6.36 0.58 51.61
CA PHE A 52 -5.26 0.71 50.64
C PHE A 52 -5.16 2.12 50.04
N ASP A 53 -3.94 2.62 49.93
CA ASP A 53 -3.62 3.89 49.26
C ASP A 53 -3.50 3.70 47.75
N ALA A 54 -3.15 2.48 47.31
CA ALA A 54 -3.13 2.12 45.90
C ALA A 54 -3.61 0.68 45.69
N VAL A 55 -4.34 0.47 44.59
CA VAL A 55 -4.72 -0.85 44.10
C VAL A 55 -4.25 -0.95 42.66
N ILE A 56 -3.51 -2.01 42.34
CA ILE A 56 -3.00 -2.27 40.99
C ILE A 56 -3.70 -3.49 40.41
N VAL A 57 -4.31 -3.34 39.24
CA VAL A 57 -4.86 -4.44 38.46
C VAL A 57 -3.93 -4.68 37.28
N ALA A 58 -3.01 -5.64 37.46
CA ALA A 58 -1.99 -5.97 36.47
C ALA A 58 -2.37 -7.15 35.57
N GLN A 59 -3.39 -7.93 35.95
CA GLN A 59 -4.03 -8.89 35.07
C GLN A 59 -5.12 -8.23 34.21
N PRO A 60 -5.34 -8.71 32.97
CA PRO A 60 -6.40 -8.20 32.12
C PRO A 60 -7.78 -8.37 32.78
N LEU A 61 -8.60 -7.31 32.79
CA LEU A 61 -9.99 -7.40 33.24
C LEU A 61 -10.81 -8.43 32.45
N VAL A 62 -10.38 -8.80 31.24
CA VAL A 62 -11.04 -9.80 30.38
C VAL A 62 -11.02 -11.21 30.99
N GLU A 63 -10.09 -11.49 31.90
CA GLU A 63 -9.98 -12.77 32.60
C GLU A 63 -10.91 -12.86 33.82
N ILE A 64 -11.58 -11.77 34.18
CA ILE A 64 -12.46 -11.68 35.34
C ILE A 64 -13.90 -11.93 34.92
N THR A 65 -14.57 -12.87 35.58
CA THR A 65 -15.95 -13.27 35.27
C THR A 65 -16.95 -12.12 35.31
N ASP A 66 -16.82 -11.23 36.31
CA ASP A 66 -17.63 -10.02 36.45
C ASP A 66 -16.71 -8.81 36.71
N PRO A 67 -16.27 -8.11 35.65
CA PRO A 67 -15.36 -6.99 35.78
C PRO A 67 -16.03 -5.79 36.47
N ALA A 68 -17.35 -5.63 36.35
CA ALA A 68 -18.07 -4.53 36.99
C ALA A 68 -18.12 -4.71 38.51
N ALA A 69 -18.55 -5.88 38.98
CA ALA A 69 -18.54 -6.20 40.41
C ALA A 69 -17.12 -6.15 40.98
N ARG A 70 -16.12 -6.60 40.21
CA ARG A 70 -14.73 -6.52 40.63
C ARG A 70 -14.27 -5.07 40.80
N VAL A 71 -14.50 -4.20 39.83
CA VAL A 71 -14.08 -2.79 39.94
C VAL A 71 -14.77 -2.11 41.14
N GLN A 72 -16.02 -2.45 41.44
CA GLN A 72 -16.71 -1.97 42.64
C GLN A 72 -16.06 -2.46 43.94
N GLU A 73 -15.70 -3.74 44.03
CA GLU A 73 -14.98 -4.30 45.18
C GLU A 73 -13.63 -3.59 45.40
N LEU A 74 -12.89 -3.36 44.30
CA LEU A 74 -11.62 -2.65 44.36
C LEU A 74 -11.77 -1.18 44.76
N ALA A 75 -12.83 -0.52 44.30
CA ALA A 75 -13.17 0.84 44.73
C ALA A 75 -13.45 0.89 46.25
N GLY A 76 -14.14 -0.12 46.80
CA GLY A 76 -14.40 -0.23 48.23
C GLY A 76 -13.14 -0.50 49.09
N ALA A 77 -12.10 -1.09 48.50
CA ALA A 77 -10.82 -1.34 49.16
C ALA A 77 -9.96 -0.06 49.31
N LEU A 78 -10.23 0.97 48.51
CA LEU A 78 -9.47 2.20 48.48
C LEU A 78 -9.81 3.12 49.66
N GLY A 79 -8.77 3.67 50.29
CA GLY A 79 -8.92 4.81 51.18
C GLY A 79 -9.45 6.06 50.45
N PRO A 80 -9.79 7.13 51.19
CA PRO A 80 -10.41 8.34 50.62
C PRO A 80 -9.53 9.08 49.59
N GLU A 81 -8.20 8.96 49.70
CA GLU A 81 -7.22 9.47 48.74
C GLU A 81 -6.58 8.35 47.91
N GLY A 82 -7.17 7.15 47.97
CA GLY A 82 -6.67 5.96 47.31
C GLY A 82 -6.84 6.05 45.80
N ARG A 83 -5.92 5.39 45.09
CA ARG A 83 -5.92 5.28 43.63
C ARG A 83 -5.96 3.85 43.13
N LEU A 84 -6.77 3.62 42.11
CA LEU A 84 -6.78 2.43 41.28
C LEU A 84 -5.90 2.68 40.05
N VAL A 85 -4.93 1.80 39.82
CA VAL A 85 -4.11 1.75 38.61
C VAL A 85 -4.44 0.47 37.88
N LEU A 86 -4.91 0.56 36.64
CA LEU A 86 -5.24 -0.62 35.84
C LEU A 86 -4.72 -0.46 34.41
N VAL A 87 -4.53 -1.59 33.74
CA VAL A 87 -4.16 -1.63 32.32
C VAL A 87 -5.40 -2.02 31.52
N ALA A 88 -5.90 -1.12 30.70
CA ALA A 88 -7.01 -1.38 29.80
C ALA A 88 -6.48 -1.63 28.38
N PRO A 89 -6.85 -2.75 27.72
CA PRO A 89 -6.48 -3.00 26.33
C PRO A 89 -7.16 -1.98 25.42
N THR A 90 -6.53 -1.66 24.28
CA THR A 90 -7.19 -0.91 23.22
C THR A 90 -7.64 -1.84 22.11
N THR A 91 -8.79 -1.53 21.50
CA THR A 91 -9.25 -2.20 20.27
C THR A 91 -8.63 -1.58 19.02
N SER A 92 -7.90 -0.47 19.18
CA SER A 92 -7.30 0.29 18.09
C SER A 92 -5.93 -0.25 17.66
N HIS A 93 -5.24 -0.99 18.53
CA HIS A 93 -3.90 -1.50 18.25
C HIS A 93 -3.82 -2.39 17.00
N ALA A 94 -2.76 -2.20 16.24
CA ALA A 94 -2.50 -2.89 14.98
C ALA A 94 -2.46 -4.43 15.11
N ALA A 95 -1.79 -4.96 16.15
CA ALA A 95 -1.68 -6.40 16.37
C ALA A 95 -3.03 -7.00 16.77
N ALA A 96 -3.82 -6.29 17.59
CA ALA A 96 -5.17 -6.71 17.94
C ALA A 96 -6.06 -6.81 16.69
N ARG A 97 -6.03 -5.80 15.83
CA ARG A 97 -6.81 -5.78 14.57
C ARG A 97 -6.36 -6.84 13.58
N LEU A 98 -5.06 -7.09 13.49
CA LEU A 98 -4.52 -8.13 12.61
C LEU A 98 -4.87 -9.53 13.13
N GLY A 99 -4.79 -9.75 14.45
CA GLY A 99 -5.23 -10.99 15.08
C GLY A 99 -6.71 -11.28 14.79
N LEU A 100 -7.59 -10.28 14.93
CA LEU A 100 -9.01 -10.40 14.57
C LEU A 100 -9.26 -10.76 13.10
N ALA A 101 -8.40 -10.32 12.20
CA ALA A 101 -8.52 -10.60 10.76
C ALA A 101 -8.02 -12.01 10.39
N LEU A 102 -7.00 -12.51 11.09
CA LEU A 102 -6.36 -13.79 10.81
C LEU A 102 -7.07 -14.97 11.49
N ASP A 103 -7.54 -14.77 12.73
CA ASP A 103 -8.26 -15.78 13.49
C ASP A 103 -9.46 -15.10 14.20
N PRO A 104 -10.62 -15.02 13.54
CA PRO A 104 -11.77 -14.30 14.07
C PRO A 104 -12.28 -14.96 15.36
N PRO A 105 -12.23 -14.27 16.50
CA PRO A 105 -12.73 -14.82 17.76
C PRO A 105 -14.25 -15.02 17.71
N SER A 106 -14.75 -15.87 18.59
CA SER A 106 -16.18 -16.09 18.76
C SER A 106 -16.90 -14.79 19.17
N PRO A 107 -18.21 -14.65 18.88
CA PRO A 107 -18.98 -13.48 19.30
C PRO A 107 -18.92 -13.23 20.82
N GLU A 108 -18.81 -14.28 21.63
CA GLU A 108 -18.69 -14.18 23.08
C GLU A 108 -17.33 -13.62 23.53
N GLU A 109 -16.25 -13.99 22.84
CA GLU A 109 -14.90 -13.45 23.08
C GLU A 109 -14.81 -11.97 22.68
N LEU A 110 -15.37 -11.59 21.52
CA LEU A 110 -15.46 -10.19 21.10
C LEU A 110 -16.24 -9.34 22.10
N SER A 111 -17.38 -9.85 22.55
CA SER A 111 -18.22 -9.17 23.53
C SER A 111 -17.47 -8.95 24.85
N ARG A 112 -16.77 -9.97 25.35
CA ARG A 112 -15.93 -9.86 26.56
C ARG A 112 -14.79 -8.85 26.39
N ALA A 113 -14.07 -8.91 25.27
CA ALA A 113 -12.97 -7.98 25.01
C ALA A 113 -13.45 -6.53 24.89
N ALA A 114 -14.59 -6.30 24.21
CA ALA A 114 -15.19 -4.98 24.08
C ALA A 114 -15.67 -4.42 25.43
N ALA A 115 -16.21 -5.27 26.31
CA ALA A 115 -16.71 -4.87 27.63
C ALA A 115 -15.60 -4.35 28.57
N VAL A 116 -14.34 -4.69 28.30
CA VAL A 116 -13.18 -4.25 29.09
C VAL A 116 -12.15 -3.47 28.28
N ALA A 117 -12.48 -3.11 27.04
CA ALA A 117 -11.67 -2.19 26.25
C ALA A 117 -11.68 -0.80 26.88
N TRP A 118 -10.63 -0.03 26.65
CA TRP A 118 -10.43 1.27 27.28
C TRP A 118 -11.68 2.17 27.40
N PRO A 119 -12.48 2.41 26.34
CA PRO A 119 -13.71 3.19 26.48
C PRO A 119 -14.72 2.60 27.48
N ALA A 120 -14.93 1.29 27.46
CA ALA A 120 -15.84 0.61 28.38
C ALA A 120 -15.29 0.56 29.80
N THR A 121 -13.96 0.41 29.98
CA THR A 121 -13.32 0.47 31.29
C THR A 121 -13.56 1.81 31.97
N ARG A 122 -13.55 2.92 31.22
CA ARG A 122 -13.87 4.25 31.75
C ARG A 122 -15.28 4.32 32.32
N ASP A 123 -16.25 3.72 31.63
CA ASP A 123 -17.63 3.65 32.10
C ASP A 123 -17.76 2.76 33.34
N LEU A 124 -17.07 1.62 33.38
CA LEU A 124 -17.02 0.74 34.56
C LEU A 124 -16.48 1.46 35.79
N LEU A 125 -15.40 2.24 35.64
CA LEU A 125 -14.83 3.06 36.70
C LEU A 125 -15.81 4.12 37.19
N GLY A 126 -16.49 4.81 36.27
CA GLY A 126 -17.52 5.79 36.60
C GLY A 126 -18.70 5.18 37.36
N CYS A 127 -19.16 3.99 36.94
CA CYS A 127 -20.21 3.23 37.63
C CYS A 127 -19.80 2.77 39.04
N ALA A 128 -18.51 2.58 39.30
CA ALA A 128 -17.96 2.30 40.62
C ALA A 128 -17.70 3.57 41.46
N GLY A 129 -18.04 4.75 40.96
CA GLY A 129 -17.85 6.02 41.67
C GLY A 129 -16.41 6.54 41.63
N LEU A 130 -15.57 6.00 40.75
CA LEU A 130 -14.18 6.45 40.58
C LEU A 130 -14.09 7.55 39.52
N HIS A 131 -13.30 8.58 39.84
CA HIS A 131 -12.91 9.61 38.91
C HIS A 131 -11.65 9.17 38.18
N VAL A 132 -11.73 9.05 36.86
CA VAL A 132 -10.54 8.86 36.04
C VAL A 132 -9.69 10.14 36.09
N TRP A 133 -8.49 10.00 36.62
CA TRP A 133 -7.51 11.06 36.72
C TRP A 133 -6.70 11.15 35.44
N TRP A 134 -6.17 10.01 34.97
CA TRP A 134 -5.22 9.95 33.86
C TRP A 134 -5.40 8.73 32.97
N ASP A 135 -5.13 8.96 31.68
CA ASP A 135 -5.14 7.97 30.61
C ASP A 135 -3.74 8.00 29.97
N LEU A 136 -2.88 7.06 30.36
CA LEU A 136 -1.48 7.02 29.94
C LEU A 136 -1.31 5.96 28.85
N PRO A 137 -1.19 6.36 27.56
CA PRO A 137 -1.08 5.41 26.47
C PRO A 137 0.26 4.67 26.52
N VAL A 138 0.21 3.35 26.41
CA VAL A 138 1.38 2.49 26.22
C VAL A 138 1.53 2.23 24.72
N THR A 139 2.66 2.63 24.16
CA THR A 139 2.95 2.36 22.74
C THR A 139 3.76 1.08 22.57
N ALA A 140 3.41 0.28 21.58
CA ALA A 140 4.19 -0.88 21.16
C ALA A 140 4.42 -0.88 19.63
N PRO A 141 5.40 -1.64 19.12
CA PRO A 141 5.50 -1.93 17.69
C PRO A 141 4.18 -2.48 17.14
N LEU A 142 3.88 -2.16 15.88
CA LEU A 142 2.57 -2.44 15.26
C LEU A 142 2.19 -3.92 15.34
N LEU A 143 3.14 -4.83 15.17
CA LEU A 143 2.88 -6.27 15.09
C LEU A 143 3.28 -7.05 16.35
N ARG A 144 3.68 -6.36 17.43
CA ARG A 144 4.08 -7.02 18.67
C ARG A 144 2.93 -7.90 19.18
N GLY A 145 3.21 -9.20 19.34
CA GLY A 145 2.24 -10.15 19.89
C GLY A 145 1.18 -10.64 18.90
N SER A 146 1.21 -10.20 17.63
CA SER A 146 0.29 -10.69 16.59
C SER A 146 0.59 -12.11 16.12
N GLY A 147 1.78 -12.64 16.42
CA GLY A 147 2.26 -13.93 15.88
C GLY A 147 2.68 -13.86 14.40
N VAL A 148 2.62 -12.67 13.79
CA VAL A 148 3.01 -12.41 12.40
C VAL A 148 4.36 -11.71 12.38
N ASP A 149 5.27 -12.15 11.52
CA ASP A 149 6.54 -11.45 11.31
C ASP A 149 6.30 -10.17 10.50
N ASP A 150 7.02 -9.09 10.85
CA ASP A 150 7.00 -7.83 10.11
C ASP A 150 7.36 -8.03 8.63
N ALA A 151 8.18 -9.04 8.34
CA ALA A 151 8.56 -9.40 6.97
C ALA A 151 7.41 -9.98 6.14
N ASP A 152 6.39 -10.55 6.78
CA ASP A 152 5.27 -11.24 6.10
C ASP A 152 4.11 -10.29 5.76
N VAL A 153 4.14 -9.06 6.29
CA VAL A 153 3.12 -8.04 6.03
C VAL A 153 3.63 -7.03 5.01
N SER A 154 2.85 -6.80 3.94
CA SER A 154 3.23 -5.82 2.92
C SER A 154 3.44 -4.42 3.51
N ALA A 155 4.43 -3.69 3.01
CA ALA A 155 4.76 -2.34 3.46
C ALA A 155 3.56 -1.37 3.37
N ASP A 156 2.69 -1.54 2.37
CA ASP A 156 1.49 -0.71 2.18
C ASP A 156 0.44 -0.94 3.28
N VAL A 157 0.28 -2.18 3.74
CA VAL A 157 -0.61 -2.53 4.85
C VAL A 157 -0.06 -1.98 6.16
N LEU A 158 1.24 -2.13 6.42
CA LEU A 158 1.88 -1.54 7.60
C LEU A 158 1.80 0.00 7.59
N ALA A 159 1.96 0.62 6.43
CA ALA A 159 1.81 2.06 6.27
C ALA A 159 0.37 2.52 6.49
N ALA A 160 -0.62 1.80 5.97
CA ALA A 160 -2.03 2.09 6.17
C ALA A 160 -2.44 1.95 7.64
N ILE A 161 -2.08 0.84 8.30
CA ILE A 161 -2.35 0.64 9.73
C ILE A 161 -1.61 1.68 10.57
N GLY A 162 -0.33 1.91 10.27
CA GLY A 162 0.50 2.90 10.96
C GLY A 162 0.09 4.36 10.73
N SER A 163 -0.79 4.64 9.75
CA SER A 163 -1.36 5.97 9.52
C SER A 163 -2.44 6.35 10.53
N GLU A 164 -2.99 5.36 11.24
CA GLU A 164 -3.94 5.61 12.30
C GLU A 164 -3.20 5.96 13.61
N PRO A 165 -3.49 7.11 14.23
CA PRO A 165 -2.74 7.61 15.39
C PRO A 165 -2.78 6.64 16.58
N ASP A 166 -3.85 5.85 16.69
CA ASP A 166 -4.06 4.93 17.80
C ASP A 166 -3.56 3.50 17.51
N ALA A 167 -3.12 3.20 16.28
CA ALA A 167 -2.67 1.85 15.91
C ALA A 167 -1.42 1.37 16.65
N ARG A 168 -0.66 2.30 17.23
CA ARG A 168 0.51 2.01 18.07
C ARG A 168 0.19 1.90 19.55
N ILE A 169 -1.01 2.28 19.97
CA ILE A 169 -1.41 2.26 21.37
C ILE A 169 -1.89 0.85 21.73
N ASP A 170 -1.02 0.07 22.35
CA ASP A 170 -1.28 -1.31 22.74
C ASP A 170 -2.28 -1.38 23.90
N ALA A 171 -2.05 -0.55 24.91
CA ALA A 171 -2.88 -0.45 26.09
C ALA A 171 -2.91 0.99 26.61
N VAL A 172 -3.82 1.26 27.55
CA VAL A 172 -3.86 2.49 28.33
C VAL A 172 -3.70 2.12 29.79
N VAL A 173 -2.69 2.69 30.46
CA VAL A 173 -2.61 2.66 31.91
C VAL A 173 -3.55 3.75 32.43
N VAL A 174 -4.59 3.32 33.12
CA VAL A 174 -5.62 4.18 33.66
C VAL A 174 -5.36 4.37 35.13
N VAL A 175 -5.38 5.62 35.57
CA VAL A 175 -5.32 5.96 36.98
C VAL A 175 -6.62 6.65 37.37
N ALA A 176 -7.29 6.11 38.37
CA ALA A 176 -8.54 6.63 38.88
C ALA A 176 -8.53 6.66 40.41
N GLY A 177 -9.35 7.49 41.02
CA GLY A 177 -9.50 7.50 42.47
C GLY A 177 -10.87 8.00 42.91
N VAL A 178 -11.13 7.91 44.22
CA VAL A 178 -12.46 8.19 44.80
C VAL A 178 -12.82 9.67 44.73
N ARG A 179 -11.82 10.55 44.70
CA ARG A 179 -11.95 12.01 44.58
C ARG A 179 -11.28 12.50 43.31
N PRO A 180 -11.55 13.73 42.84
CA PRO A 180 -10.75 14.33 41.77
C PRO A 180 -9.28 14.43 42.15
N ALA A 181 -8.39 14.32 41.16
CA ALA A 181 -6.94 14.31 41.37
C ALA A 181 -6.43 15.52 42.17
N PRO A 182 -5.54 15.32 43.16
CA PRO A 182 -4.95 16.42 43.92
C PRO A 182 -4.05 17.32 43.05
N PRO A 183 -3.88 18.61 43.39
CA PRO A 183 -3.17 19.58 42.55
C PRO A 183 -1.67 19.28 42.37
N GLU A 184 -1.06 18.59 43.33
CA GLU A 184 0.37 18.26 43.35
C GLU A 184 0.76 17.18 42.35
N ASP A 185 -0.12 16.21 42.08
CA ASP A 185 0.10 15.20 41.06
C ASP A 185 0.11 15.82 39.65
N ARG A 186 -0.60 16.94 39.44
CA ARG A 186 -0.71 17.68 38.16
C ARG A 186 0.64 18.18 37.61
N ALA A 187 1.62 18.47 38.47
CA ALA A 187 2.93 18.98 38.06
C ALA A 187 3.83 17.87 37.45
N LEU A 188 3.85 16.69 38.08
CA LEU A 188 4.56 15.51 37.56
C LEU A 188 4.03 15.10 36.17
N LEU A 189 2.72 15.29 35.97
CA LEU A 189 2.02 15.00 34.72
C LEU A 189 2.24 16.02 33.62
N THR A 190 2.46 17.29 33.95
CA THR A 190 2.74 18.29 32.91
C THR A 190 4.08 18.00 32.23
N ALA A 191 5.05 17.47 32.98
CA ALA A 191 6.33 16.99 32.45
C ALA A 191 6.15 15.72 31.59
N LEU A 192 5.45 14.70 32.09
CA LEU A 192 5.22 13.44 31.36
C LEU A 192 4.34 13.60 30.10
N VAL A 193 3.31 14.44 30.16
CA VAL A 193 2.44 14.75 29.00
C VAL A 193 3.18 15.62 27.97
N GLY A 194 4.07 16.50 28.39
CA GLY A 194 4.95 17.27 27.49
C GLY A 194 5.86 16.36 26.66
N GLU A 195 6.54 15.40 27.32
CA GLU A 195 7.39 14.42 26.64
C GLU A 195 6.59 13.50 25.69
N LEU A 196 5.36 13.11 26.07
CA LEU A 196 4.46 12.33 25.20
C LEU A 196 3.93 13.13 24.00
N ALA A 197 3.70 14.44 24.16
CA ALA A 197 3.28 15.30 23.06
C ALA A 197 4.40 15.50 22.03
N GLU A 198 5.66 15.61 22.47
CA GLU A 198 6.83 15.65 21.60
C GLU A 198 7.02 14.34 20.81
N LEU A 199 6.79 13.18 21.45
CA LEU A 199 6.80 11.88 20.78
C LEU A 199 5.70 11.76 19.72
N ARG A 200 4.49 12.28 19.98
CA ARG A 200 3.39 12.33 18.99
C ARG A 200 3.73 13.25 17.81
N ALA A 201 4.32 14.40 18.07
CA ALA A 201 4.74 15.34 17.02
C ALA A 201 5.86 14.75 16.16
N SER A 202 6.85 14.10 16.77
CA SER A 202 7.93 13.40 16.06
C SER A 202 7.40 12.28 15.18
N ALA A 203 6.48 11.46 15.70
CA ALA A 203 5.88 10.36 14.94
C ALA A 203 5.07 10.87 13.73
N ALA A 204 4.36 12.00 13.87
CA ALA A 204 3.63 12.61 12.77
C ALA A 204 4.56 13.17 11.67
N GLU A 205 5.70 13.73 12.05
CA GLU A 205 6.70 14.26 11.11
C GLU A 205 7.48 13.14 10.39
N ASP A 206 7.87 12.10 11.12
CA ASP A 206 8.49 10.90 10.53
C ASP A 206 7.52 10.20 9.56
N HIS A 207 6.22 10.20 9.87
CA HIS A 207 5.19 9.68 8.98
C HIS A 207 5.02 10.50 7.69
N ARG A 208 5.05 11.84 7.78
CA ARG A 208 5.06 12.71 6.59
C ARG A 208 6.24 12.37 5.68
N ARG A 209 7.45 12.24 6.24
CA ARG A 209 8.64 11.86 5.48
C ARG A 209 8.51 10.50 4.82
N LEU A 210 8.00 9.49 5.53
CA LEU A 210 7.78 8.16 4.96
C LEU A 210 6.73 8.17 3.84
N THR A 211 5.64 8.94 3.99
CA THR A 211 4.61 9.05 2.96
C THR A 211 5.13 9.77 1.71
N GLU A 212 5.96 10.80 1.89
CA GLU A 212 6.64 11.48 0.79
C GLU A 212 7.60 10.54 0.05
N LEU A 213 8.37 9.72 0.79
CA LEU A 213 9.26 8.72 0.20
C LEU A 213 8.49 7.62 -0.55
N SER A 214 7.37 7.12 0.01
CA SER A 214 6.53 6.12 -0.66
C SER A 214 5.88 6.67 -1.93
N ARG A 215 5.35 7.91 -1.91
CA ARG A 215 4.86 8.58 -3.12
C ARG A 215 5.95 8.76 -4.16
N GLY A 216 7.17 9.10 -3.72
CA GLY A 216 8.35 9.17 -4.60
C GLY A 216 8.68 7.83 -5.25
N ALA A 217 8.62 6.73 -4.49
CA ALA A 217 8.87 5.37 -4.98
C ALA A 217 7.80 4.91 -5.98
N GLU A 218 6.51 5.19 -5.73
CA GLU A 218 5.43 4.89 -6.68
C GLU A 218 5.60 5.66 -7.99
N HIS A 219 5.94 6.96 -7.92
CA HIS A 219 6.20 7.75 -9.12
C HIS A 219 7.39 7.19 -9.91
N ALA A 220 8.46 6.77 -9.23
CA ALA A 220 9.61 6.13 -9.87
C ALA A 220 9.23 4.80 -10.54
N SER A 221 8.40 3.97 -9.89
CA SER A 221 7.92 2.70 -10.46
C SER A 221 7.08 2.93 -11.71
N ARG A 222 6.11 3.86 -11.68
CA ARG A 222 5.30 4.21 -12.86
C ARG A 222 6.15 4.70 -14.02
N ALA A 223 7.16 5.54 -13.75
CA ALA A 223 8.08 6.03 -14.77
C ALA A 223 8.92 4.89 -15.41
N ILE A 224 9.30 3.88 -14.62
CA ILE A 224 9.99 2.68 -15.12
C ILE A 224 9.07 1.85 -16.02
N ASP A 225 7.82 1.66 -15.61
CA ASP A 225 6.83 0.92 -16.39
C ASP A 225 6.48 1.62 -17.71
N GLU A 226 6.29 2.94 -17.67
CA GLU A 226 6.09 3.78 -18.87
C GLU A 226 7.31 3.70 -19.81
N ALA A 227 8.52 3.77 -19.27
CA ALA A 227 9.75 3.62 -20.07
C ALA A 227 9.85 2.22 -20.70
N ALA A 228 9.40 1.18 -20.01
CA ALA A 228 9.35 -0.18 -20.55
C ALA A 228 8.32 -0.31 -21.69
N GLN A 229 7.13 0.28 -21.52
CA GLN A 229 6.09 0.33 -22.56
C GLN A 229 6.57 1.08 -23.81
N LEU A 230 7.17 2.27 -23.65
CA LEU A 230 7.72 3.05 -24.75
C LEU A 230 8.84 2.30 -25.48
N ARG A 231 9.71 1.57 -24.76
CA ARG A 231 10.74 0.73 -25.40
C ARG A 231 10.13 -0.40 -26.22
N ALA A 232 9.05 -1.03 -25.74
CA ALA A 232 8.34 -2.07 -26.48
C ALA A 232 7.65 -1.50 -27.73
N GLU A 233 7.04 -0.31 -27.63
CA GLU A 233 6.42 0.40 -28.75
C GLU A 233 7.46 0.79 -29.81
N VAL A 234 8.61 1.33 -29.40
CA VAL A 234 9.72 1.64 -30.31
C VAL A 234 10.25 0.38 -31.01
N ALA A 235 10.38 -0.75 -30.30
CA ALA A 235 10.80 -2.01 -30.90
C ALA A 235 9.79 -2.51 -31.95
N LYS A 236 8.48 -2.39 -31.67
CA LYS A 236 7.41 -2.73 -32.61
C LYS A 236 7.45 -1.83 -33.85
N LEU A 237 7.53 -0.51 -33.68
CA LEU A 237 7.59 0.44 -34.79
C LEU A 237 8.82 0.23 -35.68
N ARG A 238 9.97 -0.19 -35.09
CA ARG A 238 11.16 -0.57 -35.88
C ARG A 238 10.91 -1.78 -36.77
N LEU A 239 10.25 -2.83 -36.24
CA LEU A 239 9.90 -4.00 -37.04
C LEU A 239 8.93 -3.65 -38.18
N GLU A 240 7.95 -2.78 -37.92
CA GLU A 240 7.01 -2.30 -38.95
C GLU A 240 7.72 -1.47 -40.02
N LEU A 241 8.68 -0.62 -39.64
CA LEU A 241 9.49 0.15 -40.57
C LEU A 241 10.39 -0.75 -41.42
N ASP A 242 11.04 -1.74 -40.81
CA ASP A 242 11.89 -2.70 -41.53
C ASP A 242 11.07 -3.50 -42.56
N ALA A 243 9.86 -3.95 -42.16
CA ALA A 243 8.94 -4.63 -43.06
C ALA A 243 8.46 -3.74 -44.22
N ALA A 244 8.11 -2.48 -43.95
CA ALA A 244 7.71 -1.52 -44.97
C ALA A 244 8.86 -1.20 -45.94
N THR A 245 10.09 -1.13 -45.44
CA THR A 245 11.29 -0.89 -46.25
C THR A 245 11.61 -2.09 -47.14
N ALA A 246 11.45 -3.30 -46.63
CA ALA A 246 11.57 -4.53 -47.42
C ALA A 246 10.50 -4.58 -48.53
N ASP A 247 9.23 -4.28 -48.21
CA ASP A 247 8.14 -4.22 -49.21
C ASP A 247 8.41 -3.16 -50.28
N ALA A 248 8.88 -1.97 -49.89
CA ALA A 248 9.25 -0.92 -50.83
C ALA A 248 10.39 -1.34 -51.77
N THR A 249 11.38 -2.08 -51.26
CA THR A 249 12.48 -2.63 -52.07
C THR A 249 11.96 -3.65 -53.09
N VAL A 250 11.09 -4.58 -52.65
CA VAL A 250 10.46 -5.57 -53.54
C VAL A 250 9.66 -4.88 -54.66
N ARG A 251 8.91 -3.83 -54.33
CA ARG A 251 8.15 -3.05 -55.33
C ARG A 251 9.07 -2.33 -56.31
N ALA A 252 10.19 -1.78 -55.84
CA ALA A 252 11.16 -1.12 -56.71
C ALA A 252 11.78 -2.10 -57.72
N ASP A 253 12.17 -3.29 -57.26
CA ASP A 253 12.68 -4.36 -58.12
C ASP A 253 11.64 -4.81 -59.17
N TYR A 254 10.38 -4.93 -58.76
CA TYR A 254 9.28 -5.28 -59.66
C TYR A 254 9.02 -4.19 -60.71
N VAL A 255 9.06 -2.91 -60.34
CA VAL A 255 8.94 -1.80 -61.30
C VAL A 255 10.09 -1.81 -62.29
N ALA A 256 11.33 -2.03 -61.84
CA ALA A 256 12.49 -2.13 -62.71
C ALA A 256 12.36 -3.31 -63.69
N GLU A 257 11.83 -4.45 -63.25
CA GLU A 257 11.54 -5.59 -64.13
C GLU A 257 10.46 -5.23 -65.18
N LEU A 258 9.38 -4.56 -64.77
CA LEU A 258 8.33 -4.12 -65.70
C LEU A 258 8.85 -3.10 -66.73
N GLU A 259 9.73 -2.18 -66.33
CA GLU A 259 10.37 -1.22 -67.23
C GLU A 259 11.27 -1.92 -68.26
N ASP A 260 12.06 -2.92 -67.86
CA ASP A 260 12.87 -3.73 -68.76
C ASP A 260 11.99 -4.55 -69.73
N GLN A 261 10.91 -5.15 -69.24
CA GLN A 261 9.94 -5.85 -70.08
C GLN A 261 9.27 -4.92 -71.10
N LEU A 262 8.90 -3.70 -70.69
CA LEU A 262 8.29 -2.70 -71.56
C LEU A 262 9.28 -2.24 -72.63
N SER A 263 10.53 -1.93 -72.25
CA SER A 263 11.59 -1.57 -73.20
C SER A 263 11.81 -2.67 -74.24
N ARG A 264 11.90 -3.94 -73.82
CA ARG A 264 12.03 -5.08 -74.75
C ARG A 264 10.83 -5.21 -75.70
N LEU A 265 9.62 -4.92 -75.24
CA LEU A 265 8.41 -4.93 -76.08
C LEU A 265 8.42 -3.80 -77.11
N GLU A 266 8.76 -2.58 -76.70
CA GLU A 266 8.92 -1.42 -77.59
C GLU A 266 9.96 -1.71 -78.68
N ASP A 267 11.09 -2.29 -78.30
CA ASP A 267 12.15 -2.73 -79.19
C ASP A 267 11.67 -3.76 -80.23
N ARG A 268 10.88 -4.74 -79.78
CA ARG A 268 10.27 -5.76 -80.64
C ARG A 268 9.25 -5.14 -81.60
N LEU A 269 8.44 -4.21 -81.13
CA LEU A 269 7.45 -3.49 -81.94
C LEU A 269 8.14 -2.61 -82.98
N ALA A 270 9.17 -1.84 -82.60
CA ALA A 270 9.96 -1.04 -83.53
C ALA A 270 10.57 -1.91 -84.64
N ARG A 271 11.20 -3.05 -84.29
CA ARG A 271 11.69 -4.03 -85.28
C ARG A 271 10.56 -4.65 -86.10
N GLY A 272 9.35 -4.78 -85.55
CA GLY A 272 8.16 -5.22 -86.25
C GLY A 272 7.70 -4.20 -87.29
N PHE A 273 7.58 -2.93 -86.91
CA PHE A 273 7.20 -1.82 -87.77
C PHE A 273 8.19 -1.60 -88.91
N VAL A 274 9.51 -1.66 -88.64
CA VAL A 274 10.53 -1.59 -89.70
C VAL A 274 10.35 -2.71 -90.73
N ARG A 275 10.09 -3.95 -90.28
CA ARG A 275 9.82 -5.09 -91.17
C ARG A 275 8.53 -4.94 -91.96
N LEU A 276 7.48 -4.39 -91.36
CA LEU A 276 6.22 -4.10 -92.04
C LEU A 276 6.37 -2.98 -93.08
N GLY A 277 7.08 -1.89 -92.73
CA GLY A 277 7.41 -0.81 -93.65
C GLY A 277 8.20 -1.32 -94.86
N ALA A 278 9.27 -2.09 -94.64
CA ALA A 278 10.04 -2.69 -95.72
C ALA A 278 9.20 -3.61 -96.63
N ARG A 279 8.23 -4.35 -96.06
CA ARG A 279 7.28 -5.17 -96.84
C ARG A 279 6.29 -4.31 -97.64
N ALA A 280 5.78 -3.24 -97.05
CA ALA A 280 4.88 -2.30 -97.70
C ALA A 280 5.58 -1.59 -98.88
N ASP A 281 6.80 -1.10 -98.66
CA ASP A 281 7.64 -0.49 -99.70
C ASP A 281 7.93 -1.48 -100.83
N ALA A 282 8.28 -2.73 -100.50
CA ALA A 282 8.47 -3.78 -101.49
C ALA A 282 7.20 -4.13 -102.27
N ALA A 283 6.02 -4.05 -101.65
CA ALA A 283 4.73 -4.25 -102.32
C ALA A 283 4.39 -3.06 -103.23
N MET A 284 4.63 -1.82 -102.77
CA MET A 284 4.44 -0.60 -103.54
C MET A 284 5.33 -0.57 -104.79
N LEU A 285 6.62 -0.91 -104.66
CA LEU A 285 7.56 -1.03 -105.78
C LEU A 285 7.11 -2.11 -106.79
N ARG A 286 6.53 -3.22 -106.33
CA ARG A 286 5.93 -4.23 -107.23
C ARG A 286 4.72 -3.66 -107.97
N HIS A 287 3.86 -2.92 -107.29
CA HIS A 287 2.69 -2.30 -107.90
C HIS A 287 3.07 -1.24 -108.94
N GLU A 288 4.05 -0.38 -108.66
CA GLU A 288 4.59 0.58 -109.63
C GLU A 288 5.22 -0.11 -110.86
N ARG A 289 5.95 -1.21 -110.65
CA ARG A 289 6.50 -2.00 -111.76
C ARG A 289 5.39 -2.59 -112.62
N LEU A 290 4.33 -3.13 -112.02
CA LEU A 290 3.16 -3.62 -112.75
C LEU A 290 2.46 -2.49 -113.52
N GLY A 291 2.30 -1.31 -112.93
CA GLY A 291 1.77 -0.13 -113.60
C GLY A 291 2.60 0.28 -114.82
N ARG A 292 3.93 0.25 -114.72
CA ARG A 292 4.85 0.50 -115.85
C ARG A 292 4.72 -0.56 -116.94
N VAL A 293 4.62 -1.84 -116.58
CA VAL A 293 4.39 -2.94 -117.53
C VAL A 293 3.04 -2.77 -118.24
N HIS A 294 1.96 -2.44 -117.53
CA HIS A 294 0.66 -2.15 -118.14
C HIS A 294 0.71 -0.93 -119.07
N ALA A 295 1.41 0.14 -118.70
CA ALA A 295 1.58 1.33 -119.54
C ALA A 295 2.42 1.04 -120.80
N LEU A 296 3.41 0.16 -120.71
CA LEU A 296 4.18 -0.34 -121.86
C LEU A 296 3.34 -1.26 -122.74
N GLY A 297 2.59 -2.19 -122.15
CA GLY A 297 1.64 -3.05 -122.86
C GLY A 297 0.57 -2.25 -123.60
N GLY A 298 0.02 -1.20 -122.97
CA GLY A 298 -0.92 -0.27 -123.60
C GLY A 298 -0.31 0.61 -124.69
N ARG A 299 1.01 0.88 -124.66
CA ARG A 299 1.73 1.54 -125.77
C ARG A 299 2.02 0.57 -126.91
N LEU A 300 2.43 -0.65 -126.62
CA LEU A 300 2.65 -1.73 -127.59
C LEU A 300 1.35 -2.09 -128.33
N LEU A 301 0.24 -2.27 -127.60
CA LEU A 301 -1.07 -2.52 -128.21
C LEU A 301 -1.54 -1.36 -129.10
N ARG A 302 -1.24 -0.11 -128.74
CA ARG A 302 -1.50 1.06 -129.61
C ARG A 302 -0.62 1.06 -130.86
N MET A 303 0.66 0.69 -130.76
CA MET A 303 1.53 0.54 -131.94
C MET A 303 1.09 -0.60 -132.85
N ILE A 304 0.59 -1.71 -132.30
CA ILE A 304 0.13 -2.86 -133.08
C ILE A 304 -1.21 -2.58 -133.77
N ARG A 305 -2.14 -1.84 -133.14
CA ARG A 305 -3.43 -1.47 -133.76
C ARG A 305 -3.36 -0.26 -134.71
N GLY A 306 -2.25 0.47 -134.72
CA GLY A 306 -2.01 1.60 -135.63
C GLY A 306 -1.29 1.23 -136.93
N ARG A 307 -1.20 -0.06 -137.25
CA ARG A 307 -0.68 -0.60 -138.51
C ARG A 307 -1.76 -1.39 -139.22
#